data_AF-R1BND3-F1
#
_entry.id   AF-R1BND3-F1
#
_cell.length_a   1.000
_cell.length_b   1.000
_cell.length_c   1.000
_cell.angle_alpha   90.00
_cell.angle_beta   90.00
_cell.angle_gamma   90.00
#
_symmetry.space_group_name_H-M   'P 1'
#
loop_
_entity.id
_entity.type
_entity.pdbx_description
1 polymer ?
#
loop_
_entity_poly.entity_id
_entity_poly.type
_entity_poly.pdbx_seq_one_letter_code
_entity_poly.pdbx_strand_id
1 'polypeptide(L)'
;MRATAASTAAADASPPPPPPTVLIPGFLSMGDCWSSGELAARDGARAFLPTHPGPLSSHHDRAVEVFYQLVGGTADYGAAHAAECGHARYGRTYGGLYPEWSARRPVDLLGHSIGGVTAR
;
A
#
# COMPACT_ATOMS: atom_id res chain seq x y z
N MET A 1 52.50 -25.66 -12.61
CA MET A 1 51.87 -24.34 -12.51
C MET A 1 50.47 -24.52 -11.93
N ARG A 2 50.25 -24.06 -10.69
CA ARG A 2 48.97 -24.18 -9.97
C ARG A 2 47.97 -23.17 -10.54
N ALA A 3 46.80 -23.64 -10.95
CA ALA A 3 45.64 -22.78 -11.16
C ALA A 3 45.02 -22.46 -9.80
N THR A 4 45.10 -21.20 -9.36
CA THR A 4 44.34 -20.70 -8.22
C THR A 4 43.04 -20.08 -8.74
N ALA A 5 41.94 -20.81 -8.59
CA ALA A 5 40.61 -20.24 -8.66
C ALA A 5 40.35 -19.44 -7.38
N ALA A 6 40.19 -18.12 -7.51
CA ALA A 6 39.62 -17.30 -6.45
C ALA A 6 38.10 -17.41 -6.53
N SER A 7 37.54 -18.31 -5.73
CA SER A 7 36.13 -18.29 -5.34
C SER A 7 35.99 -17.32 -4.17
N THR A 8 35.47 -16.12 -4.42
CA THR A 8 34.95 -15.27 -3.34
C THR A 8 33.48 -15.62 -3.13
N ALA A 9 33.25 -16.38 -2.07
CA ALA A 9 31.94 -16.71 -1.55
C ALA A 9 31.16 -15.42 -1.22
N ALA A 10 30.11 -15.14 -1.99
CA ALA A 10 28.99 -14.34 -1.52
C ALA A 10 28.07 -15.29 -0.74
N ALA A 11 28.30 -15.42 0.57
CA ALA A 11 27.43 -16.17 1.47
C ALA A 11 27.08 -15.30 2.69
N ASP A 12 25.82 -15.43 3.13
CA ASP A 12 25.22 -14.92 4.37
C ASP A 12 24.58 -13.52 4.44
N ALA A 13 24.12 -12.96 3.31
CA ALA A 13 23.03 -11.99 3.39
C ALA A 13 21.69 -12.74 3.35
N SER A 14 20.96 -12.77 4.48
CA SER A 14 19.57 -13.23 4.51
C SER A 14 18.79 -12.52 3.40
N PRO A 15 17.90 -13.21 2.64
CA PRO A 15 17.17 -12.58 1.57
C PRO A 15 16.43 -11.33 2.08
N PRO A 16 16.35 -10.25 1.27
CA PRO A 16 15.64 -9.05 1.68
C PRO A 16 14.20 -9.41 2.04
N PRO A 17 13.62 -8.73 3.05
CA PRO A 17 12.24 -8.99 3.44
C PRO A 17 11.31 -8.78 2.24
N PRO A 18 10.18 -9.51 2.17
CA PRO A 18 9.20 -9.33 1.12
C PRO A 18 8.67 -7.89 1.11
N PRO A 19 8.16 -7.40 -0.04
CA PRO A 19 7.45 -6.13 -0.11
C PRO A 19 6.33 -6.05 0.93
N PRO A 20 6.04 -4.88 1.51
CA PRO A 20 4.88 -4.73 2.37
C PRO A 20 3.59 -4.96 1.57
N THR A 21 2.59 -5.56 2.22
CA THR A 21 1.27 -5.77 1.63
C THR A 21 0.29 -4.71 2.08
N VAL A 22 -0.22 -3.94 1.13
CA VAL A 22 -1.26 -2.95 1.35
C VAL A 22 -2.61 -3.63 1.32
N LEU A 23 -3.36 -3.51 2.41
CA LEU A 23 -4.69 -4.09 2.55
C LEU A 23 -5.74 -3.04 2.19
N ILE A 24 -6.46 -3.28 1.10
CA ILE A 24 -7.47 -2.36 0.58
C ILE A 24 -8.85 -2.96 0.85
N PRO A 25 -9.61 -2.40 1.80
CA PRO A 25 -10.86 -2.99 2.24
C PRO A 25 -11.98 -2.76 1.22
N GLY A 26 -13.11 -3.44 1.43
CA GLY A 26 -14.29 -3.37 0.57
C GLY A 26 -15.22 -2.20 0.89
N PHE A 27 -16.48 -2.38 0.50
CA PHE A 27 -17.58 -1.47 0.77
C PHE A 27 -18.06 -1.72 2.20
N LEU A 28 -18.46 -0.65 2.91
CA LEU A 28 -18.86 -0.66 4.32
C LEU A 28 -17.82 -1.18 5.32
N SER A 29 -16.59 -1.42 4.90
CA SER A 29 -15.53 -1.80 5.82
C SER A 29 -15.14 -0.60 6.68
N MET A 30 -15.50 -0.65 7.97
CA MET A 30 -15.12 0.34 8.97
C MET A 30 -14.13 -0.29 9.96
N GLY A 31 -13.09 0.46 10.35
CA GLY A 31 -12.06 -0.04 11.26
C GLY A 31 -11.12 -1.08 10.63
N ASP A 32 -10.47 -1.89 11.48
CA ASP A 32 -9.59 -2.98 11.04
C ASP A 32 -10.40 -4.23 10.69
N CYS A 33 -10.94 -4.28 9.47
CA CYS A 33 -11.70 -5.42 8.96
C CYS A 33 -10.82 -6.61 8.54
N TRP A 34 -9.50 -6.48 8.62
CA TRP A 34 -8.53 -7.48 8.18
C TRP A 34 -7.93 -8.30 9.32
N SER A 35 -8.19 -7.91 10.57
CA SER A 35 -7.43 -8.38 11.73
C SER A 35 -5.94 -8.25 11.47
N SER A 36 -5.50 -7.06 11.04
CA SER A 36 -4.14 -6.81 10.55
C SER A 36 -3.04 -7.25 11.54
N GLY A 37 -3.30 -7.15 12.84
CA GLY A 37 -2.42 -7.67 13.89
C GLY A 37 -2.28 -9.20 13.88
N GLU A 38 -3.35 -9.94 13.61
CA GLU A 38 -3.29 -11.41 13.47
C GLU A 38 -2.56 -11.83 12.19
N LEU A 39 -2.75 -11.10 11.08
CA LEU A 39 -2.00 -11.33 9.85
C LEU A 39 -0.49 -11.15 10.08
N ALA A 40 -0.10 -10.06 10.73
CA ALA A 40 1.30 -9.82 11.09
C ALA A 40 1.86 -10.89 12.04
N ALA A 41 1.05 -11.40 12.98
CA ALA A 41 1.46 -12.48 13.87
C ALA A 41 1.65 -13.83 13.14
N ARG A 42 0.87 -14.08 12.08
CA ARG A 42 0.96 -15.29 11.25
C ARG A 42 2.10 -15.23 10.24
N ASP A 43 2.35 -14.06 9.65
CA ASP A 43 3.43 -13.83 8.70
C ASP A 43 4.36 -12.73 9.25
N GLY A 44 5.27 -13.15 10.14
CA GLY A 44 6.23 -12.26 10.79
C GLY A 44 7.36 -11.74 9.89
N ALA A 45 7.42 -12.17 8.62
CA ALA A 45 8.39 -11.66 7.66
C ALA A 45 7.85 -10.47 6.86
N ARG A 46 6.52 -10.33 6.77
CA ARG A 46 5.83 -9.36 5.93
C ARG A 46 5.16 -8.27 6.76
N ALA A 47 5.39 -7.02 6.36
CA ALA A 47 4.61 -5.91 6.90
C ALA A 47 3.24 -5.83 6.21
N PHE A 48 2.18 -5.69 6.99
CA PHE A 48 0.82 -5.44 6.50
C PHE A 48 0.42 -4.00 6.77
N LEU A 49 -0.04 -3.29 5.74
CA LEU A 49 -0.39 -1.88 5.79
C LEU A 49 -1.90 -1.73 5.57
N PRO A 50 -2.72 -1.72 6.64
CA PRO A 50 -4.16 -1.51 6.52
C PRO A 50 -4.46 -0.08 6.07
N THR A 51 -5.31 0.03 5.04
CA THR A 51 -5.83 1.32 4.56
C THR A 51 -7.31 1.47 4.86
N HIS A 52 -7.77 2.71 4.94
CA HIS A 52 -9.14 3.08 5.28
C HIS A 52 -9.69 4.15 4.32
N PRO A 53 -9.80 3.86 3.02
CA PRO A 53 -10.51 4.74 2.09
C PRO A 53 -12.01 4.78 2.42
N GLY A 54 -12.72 5.78 1.88
CA GLY A 54 -14.15 5.97 2.09
C GLY A 54 -14.94 4.71 1.72
N PRO A 55 -15.81 4.20 2.61
CA PRO A 55 -16.53 2.95 2.39
C PRO A 55 -17.59 3.03 1.29
N LEU A 56 -18.00 4.26 0.94
CA LEU A 56 -19.01 4.59 -0.07
C LEU A 56 -18.48 5.52 -1.17
N SER A 57 -17.19 5.90 -1.11
CA SER A 57 -16.58 6.77 -2.09
C SER A 57 -16.41 6.06 -3.44
N SER A 58 -16.25 6.84 -4.51
CA SER A 58 -15.99 6.31 -5.85
C SER A 58 -14.66 5.52 -5.89
N HIS A 59 -14.47 4.66 -6.91
CA HIS A 59 -13.18 3.98 -7.07
C HIS A 59 -12.02 4.96 -7.26
N HIS A 60 -12.26 6.08 -7.97
CA HIS A 60 -11.29 7.16 -8.15
C HIS A 60 -10.87 7.76 -6.81
N ASP A 61 -11.84 8.22 -6.02
CA ASP A 61 -11.56 8.84 -4.72
C ASP A 61 -10.85 7.89 -3.77
N ARG A 62 -11.28 6.63 -3.76
CA ARG A 62 -10.65 5.60 -2.94
C ARG A 62 -9.21 5.33 -3.36
N ALA A 63 -8.90 5.32 -4.66
CA ALA A 63 -7.54 5.15 -5.16
C ALA A 63 -6.65 6.32 -4.73
N VAL A 64 -7.15 7.56 -4.82
CA VAL A 64 -6.47 8.77 -4.33
C VAL A 64 -6.22 8.66 -2.82
N GLU A 65 -7.23 8.30 -2.04
CA GLU A 65 -7.11 8.16 -0.59
C GLU A 65 -6.14 7.05 -0.17
N VAL A 66 -6.14 5.91 -0.86
CA VAL A 66 -5.15 4.83 -0.63
C VAL A 66 -3.75 5.33 -0.95
N PHE A 67 -3.57 6.00 -2.10
CA PHE A 67 -2.28 6.56 -2.49
C PHE A 67 -1.73 7.50 -1.41
N TYR A 68 -2.51 8.50 -0.98
CA TYR A 68 -2.07 9.46 0.03
C TYR A 68 -1.96 8.86 1.44
N GLN A 69 -2.71 7.81 1.77
CA GLN A 69 -2.45 7.04 3.00
C GLN A 69 -1.07 6.37 3.00
N LEU A 70 -0.59 5.93 1.84
CA LEU A 70 0.74 5.33 1.71
C LEU A 70 1.84 6.39 1.71
N VAL A 71 1.80 7.34 0.78
CA VAL A 71 2.91 8.28 0.59
C VAL A 71 2.89 9.48 1.53
N GLY A 72 1.73 9.76 2.14
CA GLY A 72 1.52 10.95 2.97
C GLY A 72 1.13 12.19 2.14
N GLY A 73 0.65 13.22 2.83
CA GLY A 73 0.17 14.46 2.23
C GLY A 73 -1.35 14.57 2.18
N THR A 74 -1.84 15.64 1.56
CA THR A 74 -3.28 15.94 1.45
C THR A 74 -3.84 15.29 0.19
N ALA A 75 -4.91 14.49 0.34
CA ALA A 75 -5.61 13.92 -0.79
C ALA A 75 -6.07 15.02 -1.76
N ASP A 76 -5.60 14.96 -3.00
CA ASP A 76 -6.04 15.80 -4.11
C ASP A 76 -6.79 14.91 -5.11
N TYR A 77 -8.11 15.01 -5.12
CA TYR A 77 -8.98 14.24 -6.01
C TYR A 77 -8.91 14.73 -7.47
N GLY A 78 -8.24 15.86 -7.72
CA GLY A 78 -8.10 16.48 -9.02
C GLY A 78 -9.18 17.53 -9.28
N ALA A 79 -8.78 18.68 -9.83
CA ALA A 79 -9.69 19.81 -10.07
C ALA A 79 -10.83 19.49 -11.03
N ALA A 80 -10.55 18.76 -12.12
CA ALA A 80 -11.55 18.38 -13.11
C ALA A 80 -12.60 17.42 -12.53
N HIS A 81 -12.13 16.36 -11.86
CA HIS A 81 -13.00 15.36 -11.23
C HIS A 81 -13.90 16.00 -10.16
N ALA A 82 -13.31 16.81 -9.28
CA ALA A 82 -14.05 17.51 -8.24
C ALA A 82 -15.14 18.44 -8.80
N ALA A 83 -14.85 19.15 -9.90
CA ALA A 83 -15.82 20.00 -10.57
C ALA A 83 -16.94 19.21 -11.26
N GLU A 84 -16.61 18.09 -11.92
CA GLU A 84 -17.56 17.22 -12.61
C GLU A 84 -18.49 16.50 -11.63
N CYS A 85 -17.95 15.94 -10.55
CA CYS A 85 -18.70 15.17 -9.56
C CYS A 85 -19.29 16.01 -8.42
N GLY A 86 -18.98 17.31 -8.37
CA GLY A 86 -19.59 18.26 -7.43
C GLY A 86 -19.15 18.08 -5.98
N HIS A 87 -17.88 17.73 -5.73
CA HIS A 87 -17.31 17.62 -4.38
C HIS A 87 -16.02 18.43 -4.23
N ALA A 88 -15.49 18.50 -3.01
CA ALA A 88 -14.25 19.21 -2.72
C ALA A 88 -13.06 18.54 -3.42
N ARG A 89 -12.15 19.36 -3.98
CA ARG A 89 -10.90 18.88 -4.59
C ARG A 89 -9.94 18.26 -3.57
N TYR A 90 -9.88 18.81 -2.37
CA TYR A 90 -8.94 18.38 -1.34
C TYR A 90 -9.67 17.65 -0.21
N GLY A 91 -9.11 16.51 0.19
CA GLY A 91 -9.60 15.66 1.27
C GLY A 91 -8.74 15.71 2.53
N ARG A 92 -8.62 14.56 3.20
CA ARG A 92 -7.84 14.42 4.44
C ARG A 92 -6.33 14.50 4.16
N THR A 93 -5.58 14.90 5.19
CA THR A 93 -4.11 14.83 5.19
C THR A 93 -3.65 13.61 5.98
N TYR A 94 -2.69 12.88 5.42
CA TYR A 94 -2.17 11.63 5.96
C TYR A 94 -0.67 11.75 6.27
N GLY A 95 -0.20 11.04 7.29
CA GLY A 95 1.22 10.99 7.66
C GLY A 95 2.08 10.10 6.75
N GLY A 96 1.46 9.18 6.00
CA GLY A 96 2.12 8.21 5.15
C GLY A 96 2.51 6.93 5.90
N LEU A 97 1.90 5.81 5.52
CA LEU A 97 2.21 4.48 6.04
C LEU A 97 3.49 3.90 5.44
N TYR A 98 3.85 4.33 4.23
CA TYR A 98 5.04 3.90 3.50
C TYR A 98 5.55 5.02 2.56
N PRO A 99 6.05 6.15 3.10
CA PRO A 99 6.50 7.30 2.30
C PRO A 99 7.62 7.00 1.31
N GLU A 100 8.35 5.91 1.53
CA GLU A 100 9.48 5.48 0.70
C GLU A 100 9.06 4.67 -0.54
N TRP A 101 7.76 4.42 -0.74
CA TRP A 101 7.22 3.69 -1.90
C TRP A 101 7.83 4.19 -3.21
N SER A 102 8.41 3.28 -3.98
CA SER A 102 9.01 3.58 -5.27
C SER A 102 9.16 2.31 -6.11
N ALA A 103 9.58 2.43 -7.37
CA ALA A 103 9.90 1.26 -8.20
C ALA A 103 10.98 0.34 -7.59
N ARG A 104 11.86 0.87 -6.71
CA ARG A 104 12.88 0.07 -6.00
C ARG A 104 12.40 -0.48 -4.66
N ARG A 105 11.27 0.02 -4.16
CA ARG A 105 10.63 -0.36 -2.90
C ARG A 105 9.14 -0.55 -3.19
N PRO A 106 8.78 -1.62 -3.93
CA PRO A 106 7.41 -1.84 -4.38
C PRO A 106 6.52 -2.26 -3.20
N VAL A 107 5.23 -2.34 -3.47
CA VAL A 107 4.21 -2.87 -2.54
C VAL A 107 3.44 -3.98 -3.23
N ASP A 108 2.95 -4.95 -2.46
CA ASP A 108 1.96 -5.91 -2.92
C ASP A 108 0.56 -5.38 -2.56
N LEU A 109 -0.37 -5.34 -3.51
CA LEU A 109 -1.75 -4.88 -3.25
C LEU A 109 -2.68 -6.07 -3.04
N LEU A 110 -3.34 -6.12 -1.87
CA LEU A 110 -4.39 -7.10 -1.58
C LEU A 110 -5.71 -6.37 -1.38
N GLY A 111 -6.59 -6.48 -2.37
CA GLY A 111 -7.92 -5.90 -2.33
C GLY A 111 -9.00 -6.93 -2.01
N HIS A 112 -9.85 -6.66 -1.03
CA HIS A 112 -11.06 -7.44 -0.76
C HIS A 112 -12.29 -6.74 -1.35
N SER A 113 -13.16 -7.50 -2.03
CA SER A 113 -14.40 -6.95 -2.63
C SER A 113 -14.09 -5.77 -3.57
N ILE A 114 -14.76 -4.61 -3.43
CA ILE A 114 -14.47 -3.39 -4.22
C ILE A 114 -13.05 -2.85 -4.01
N GLY A 115 -12.35 -3.28 -2.96
CA GLY A 115 -10.94 -2.99 -2.76
C GLY A 115 -10.07 -3.56 -3.87
N GLY A 116 -10.47 -4.69 -4.47
CA GLY A 116 -9.79 -5.25 -5.64
C GLY A 116 -9.94 -4.37 -6.88
N VAL A 117 -11.07 -3.68 -7.04
CA VAL A 117 -11.26 -2.70 -8.14
C VAL A 117 -10.47 -1.42 -7.85
N THR A 118 -10.46 -0.97 -6.59
CA THR A 118 -9.69 0.21 -6.16
C THR A 118 -8.18 0.03 -6.40
N ALA A 119 -7.68 -1.21 -6.36
CA ALA A 119 -6.28 -1.54 -6.55
C ALA A 119 -5.82 -1.57 -8.02
N ARG A 120 -6.75 -1.55 -8.99
CA ARG A 120 -6.46 -1.70 -10.43
C ARG A 120 -6.41 -0.34 -11.13
#